data_AF-A0A4Q3N3R2-F1
#
_entry.id   AF-A0A4Q3N3R2-F1
#
_cell.length_a   1.000
_cell.length_b   1.000
_cell.length_c   1.000
_cell.angle_alpha   90.00
_cell.angle_beta   90.00
_cell.angle_gamma   90.00
#
_symmetry.space_group_name_H-M   'P 1'
#
loop_
_entity.id
_entity.type
_entity.pdbx_description
1 polymer ?
#
loop_
_entity_poly.entity_id
_entity_poly.type
_entity_poly.pdbx_seq_one_letter_code
_entity_poly.pdbx_strand_id
1 'polypeptide(L)' 'MPPRLTAQDFDQDLLILFDAYVHGSLDRRGFLDKAQRFAKAGVTAAGLLAALSPNFAAGQQVAKDDA' A
#
# COMPACT_ATOMS: atom_id res chain seq x y z
N MET A 1 -5.96 17.70 6.94
CA MET A 1 -5.80 16.39 6.28
C MET A 1 -6.50 15.35 7.14
N PRO A 2 -7.19 14.35 6.56
CA PRO A 2 -7.64 13.20 7.32
C PRO A 2 -6.43 12.51 7.99
N PRO A 3 -6.62 11.87 9.16
CA PRO A 3 -5.55 11.14 9.83
C PRO A 3 -4.99 10.04 8.93
N ARG A 4 -3.67 9.82 9.02
CA ARG A 4 -2.97 8.79 8.25
C ARG A 4 -3.34 7.41 8.79
N LEU A 5 -3.72 6.50 7.89
CA LEU A 5 -3.97 5.10 8.20
C LEU A 5 -2.71 4.39 8.71
N THR A 6 -2.92 3.37 9.50
CA THR A 6 -1.93 2.50 10.10
C THR A 6 -2.16 1.06 9.67
N ALA A 7 -1.23 0.15 9.97
CA ALA A 7 -1.43 -1.27 9.69
C ALA A 7 -2.68 -1.86 10.38
N GLN A 8 -3.12 -1.27 11.52
CA GLN A 8 -4.29 -1.72 12.27
C GLN A 8 -5.61 -1.40 11.56
N ASP A 9 -5.59 -0.54 10.54
CA ASP A 9 -6.77 -0.17 9.74
C ASP A 9 -7.01 -1.13 8.56
N PHE A 10 -6.21 -2.18 8.42
CA PHE A 10 -6.29 -3.13 7.30
C PHE A 10 -6.40 -4.58 7.80
N ASP A 11 -7.07 -5.41 7.01
CA ASP A 11 -7.09 -6.86 7.21
C ASP A 11 -5.67 -7.45 7.15
N GLN A 12 -5.34 -8.32 8.11
CA GLN A 12 -4.01 -8.93 8.20
C GLN A 12 -3.62 -9.70 6.92
N ASP A 13 -4.58 -10.39 6.32
CA ASP A 13 -4.39 -11.11 5.06
C ASP A 13 -4.04 -10.19 3.89
N LEU A 14 -4.57 -8.95 3.86
CA LEU A 14 -4.21 -7.96 2.86
C LEU A 14 -2.76 -7.51 3.04
N LEU A 15 -2.33 -7.33 4.29
CA LEU A 15 -0.94 -6.98 4.60
C LEU A 15 0.04 -8.09 4.20
N ILE A 16 -0.34 -9.36 4.34
CA ILE A 16 0.46 -10.51 3.88
C ILE A 16 0.63 -10.49 2.35
N LEU A 17 -0.44 -10.16 1.60
CA LEU A 17 -0.35 -10.01 0.14
C LEU A 17 0.57 -8.84 -0.24
N PHE A 18 0.50 -7.73 0.49
CA PHE A 18 1.32 -6.57 0.24
C PHE A 18 2.80 -6.85 0.54
N ASP A 19 3.10 -7.53 1.65
CA ASP A 19 4.45 -7.99 2.00
C ASP A 19 5.06 -8.87 0.91
N ALA A 20 4.30 -9.87 0.43
CA ALA A 20 4.75 -10.73 -0.66
C ALA A 20 5.00 -9.93 -1.96
N TYR A 21 4.20 -8.88 -2.22
CA TYR A 21 4.38 -8.01 -3.37
C TYR A 21 5.65 -7.17 -3.28
N VAL A 22 5.89 -6.49 -2.16
CA VAL A 22 7.06 -5.59 -2.01
C VAL A 22 8.38 -6.37 -1.92
N HIS A 23 8.33 -7.63 -1.49
CA HIS A 23 9.48 -8.54 -1.46
C HIS A 23 9.62 -9.41 -2.72
N GLY A 24 8.76 -9.23 -3.73
CA GLY A 24 8.89 -9.87 -5.05
C GLY A 24 8.42 -11.33 -5.15
N SER A 25 7.87 -11.89 -4.06
CA SER A 25 7.21 -13.21 -4.07
C SER A 25 5.87 -13.21 -4.82
N LEU A 26 5.28 -12.02 -5.02
CA LEU A 26 4.04 -11.80 -5.76
C LEU A 26 4.25 -10.61 -6.71
N ASP A 27 3.86 -10.74 -7.98
CA ASP A 27 3.93 -9.62 -8.93
C ASP A 27 2.77 -8.63 -8.71
N ARG A 28 2.86 -7.45 -9.34
CA ARG A 28 1.83 -6.39 -9.20
C ARG A 28 0.45 -6.89 -9.62
N ARG A 29 0.36 -7.64 -10.72
CA ARG A 29 -0.91 -8.17 -11.21
C ARG A 29 -1.50 -9.17 -10.23
N GLY A 30 -0.70 -10.09 -9.72
CA GLY A 30 -1.09 -11.07 -8.71
C GLY A 30 -1.55 -10.43 -7.40
N PHE A 31 -0.92 -9.33 -6.97
CA PHE A 31 -1.43 -8.53 -5.86
C PHE A 31 -2.82 -7.97 -6.18
N LEU A 32 -2.97 -7.27 -7.31
CA LEU A 32 -4.23 -6.62 -7.68
C LEU A 32 -5.38 -7.64 -7.79
N ASP A 33 -5.13 -8.81 -8.38
CA ASP A 33 -6.11 -9.88 -8.53
C ASP A 33 -6.54 -10.43 -7.17
N LYS A 34 -5.59 -10.76 -6.28
CA LYS A 34 -5.88 -11.31 -4.95
C LYS A 34 -6.49 -10.27 -4.01
N ALA A 35 -6.14 -9.00 -4.15
CA ALA A 35 -6.63 -7.91 -3.31
C ALA A 35 -8.09 -7.53 -3.58
N GLN A 36 -8.68 -7.97 -4.70
CA GLN A 36 -10.10 -7.70 -5.03
C GLN A 36 -11.06 -8.14 -3.93
N ARG A 37 -10.76 -9.21 -3.18
CA ARG A 37 -11.61 -9.68 -2.08
C ARG A 37 -11.74 -8.68 -0.91
N PHE A 38 -10.81 -7.73 -0.80
CA PHE A 38 -10.82 -6.66 0.20
C PHE A 38 -11.39 -5.34 -0.33
N ALA A 39 -11.66 -5.25 -1.64
CA ALA A 39 -12.17 -4.06 -2.32
C ALA A 39 -13.69 -3.90 -2.12
N LYS A 40 -14.09 -3.43 -0.93
CA LYS A 40 -15.51 -3.22 -0.53
C LYS A 40 -15.91 -1.75 -0.62
N ALA A 41 -17.20 -1.47 -0.79
CA ALA A 41 -17.82 -0.14 -0.63
C ALA A 41 -17.08 1.01 -1.34
N GLY A 42 -16.79 0.87 -2.64
CA GLY A 42 -16.15 1.91 -3.45
C GLY A 42 -14.61 1.95 -3.35
N VAL A 43 -14.01 1.11 -2.51
CA VAL A 43 -12.56 0.89 -2.51
C VAL A 43 -12.22 -0.10 -3.63
N THR A 44 -11.15 0.16 -4.39
CA THR A 44 -10.63 -0.73 -5.43
C THR A 44 -9.32 -1.38 -5.00
N ALA A 45 -8.91 -2.48 -5.64
CA ALA A 45 -7.59 -3.08 -5.39
C ALA A 45 -6.43 -2.09 -5.67
N ALA A 46 -6.58 -1.23 -6.68
CA ALA A 46 -5.62 -0.16 -6.95
C ALA A 46 -5.62 0.92 -5.85
N GLY A 47 -6.80 1.25 -5.30
CA GLY A 47 -6.92 2.14 -4.14
C GLY A 47 -6.27 1.57 -2.88
N LEU A 48 -6.42 0.26 -2.63
CA LEU A 48 -5.73 -0.44 -1.55
C LEU A 48 -4.21 -0.39 -1.73
N LEU A 49 -3.72 -0.66 -2.95
CA LEU A 49 -2.30 -0.55 -3.26
C LEU A 49 -1.79 0.87 -2.99
N ALA A 50 -2.55 1.90 -3.40
CA ALA A 50 -2.17 3.29 -3.17
C ALA A 50 -2.15 3.65 -1.68
N ALA A 51 -3.10 3.16 -0.89
CA ALA A 51 -3.18 3.41 0.55
C ALA A 51 -2.03 2.73 1.34
N LEU A 52 -1.60 1.54 0.90
CA LEU A 52 -0.51 0.79 1.53
C LEU A 52 0.88 1.25 1.06
N SER A 53 0.96 1.86 -0.14
CA SER A 53 2.24 2.29 -0.69
C SER A 53 2.82 3.46 0.10
N PRO A 54 4.13 3.46 0.39
CA PRO A 54 4.78 4.56 1.09
C PRO A 54 4.72 5.85 0.28
N ASN A 55 4.35 6.95 0.93
CA ASN A 55 4.54 8.28 0.38
C ASN A 55 5.97 8.78 0.68
N PHE A 56 6.90 8.50 -0.22
CA PHE A 56 8.31 8.89 -0.04
C PHE A 56 8.53 10.40 0.07
N ALA A 57 7.69 11.22 -0.56
CA ALA A 57 7.79 12.68 -0.46
C ALA A 57 7.51 13.16 0.99
N ALA A 58 6.60 12.50 1.70
CA ALA A 58 6.34 12.81 3.11
C ALA A 58 7.47 12.34 4.05
N GLY A 59 8.36 11.45 3.59
CA GLY A 59 9.51 10.95 4.34
C GLY A 59 10.82 11.67 4.04
N GLN A 60 10.80 12.77 3.28
CA GLN A 60 12.01 13.49 2.91
C GLN A 60 12.66 14.14 4.14
N GLN A 61 13.86 13.68 4.51
CA GLN A 61 14.64 14.22 5.62
C GLN A 61 15.73 15.19 5.16
N VAL A 62 16.30 14.95 3.96
CA VAL A 62 17.37 15.76 3.38
C VAL A 62 16.80 16.53 2.18
N ALA A 63 17.20 17.80 2.03
CA ALA A 63 16.75 18.60 0.90
C ALA A 63 17.25 17.96 -0.41
N LYS A 64 16.44 18.07 -1.48
CA LYS A 64 16.75 17.39 -2.76
C LYS A 64 18.05 17.91 -3.40
N ASP A 65 18.40 19.13 -3.04
CA ASP A 65 19.51 19.95 -3.51
C ASP A 65 20.67 20.06 -2.50
N ASP A 66 20.68 19.25 -1.43
CA ASP A 66 21.78 19.19 -0.47
C ASP A 66 22.90 18.29 -1.03
N ALA A 67 24.02 18.89 -1.43
CA ALA A 67 25.17 18.26 -2.08
C ALA A 67 26.50 18.59 -1.39
#